data_AF-I1BZ62-F1
#
_entry.id   AF-I1BZ62-F1
#
_cell.length_a   1.000
_cell.length_b   1.000
_cell.length_c   1.000
_cell.angle_alpha   90.00
_cell.angle_beta   90.00
_cell.angle_gamma   90.00
#
_symmetry.space_group_name_H-M   'P 1'
#
loop_
_entity.id
_entity.type
_entity.pdbx_description
1 polymer ?
#
loop_
_entity_poly.entity_id
_entity_poly.type
_entity_poly.pdbx_seq_one_letter_code
_entity_poly.pdbx_strand_id
1 'polypeptide(L)'
;MKLHSHTEDEPHFHHERLAHSADRMYKELVSNPKLIDIISYALLNAEAGIYLLYISEWFNGTRSNLVPIPSTIDNDHHPIIIEFQRVVNSHFMIRAFNFCFYATEK
;
A
#
# COMPACT_ATOMS: atom_id res chain seq x y z
N MET A 1 -59.28 -4.95 0.55
CA MET A 1 -58.52 -4.27 -0.51
C MET A 1 -57.14 -3.94 0.06
N LYS A 2 -56.14 -4.79 -0.22
CA LYS A 2 -54.76 -4.63 0.28
C LYS A 2 -54.01 -3.70 -0.67
N LEU A 3 -53.63 -2.52 -0.19
CA LEU A 3 -52.72 -1.63 -0.89
C LEU A 3 -51.30 -2.20 -0.75
N HIS A 4 -50.75 -2.71 -1.85
CA HIS A 4 -49.31 -2.99 -1.97
C HIS A 4 -48.61 -1.64 -2.17
N SER A 5 -47.88 -1.17 -1.15
CA SER A 5 -46.89 -0.11 -1.32
C SER A 5 -45.57 -0.74 -1.77
N HIS A 6 -45.11 -0.31 -2.95
CA HIS A 6 -43.81 -0.65 -3.52
C HIS A 6 -42.68 -0.45 -2.51
N THR A 7 -41.90 -1.51 -2.32
CA THR A 7 -40.53 -1.42 -1.81
C THR A 7 -39.67 -0.81 -2.90
N GLU A 8 -39.13 0.38 -2.65
CA GLU A 8 -38.01 0.92 -3.42
C GLU A 8 -36.77 0.07 -3.06
N ASP A 9 -36.36 -0.79 -3.99
CA ASP A 9 -35.08 -1.49 -3.93
C ASP A 9 -33.95 -0.46 -4.04
N GLU A 10 -33.39 -0.04 -2.90
CA GLU A 10 -32.10 0.64 -2.91
C GLU A 10 -31.04 -0.29 -3.53
N PRO A 11 -30.18 0.21 -4.44
CA PRO A 11 -29.11 -0.59 -4.98
C PRO A 11 -28.08 -0.83 -3.86
N HIS A 12 -28.14 -2.01 -3.24
CA HIS A 12 -27.07 -2.56 -2.42
C HIS A 12 -25.81 -2.73 -3.29
N PHE A 13 -25.06 -1.65 -3.50
CA PHE A 13 -23.76 -1.69 -4.13
C PHE A 13 -22.83 -2.57 -3.27
N HIS A 14 -22.50 -3.73 -3.82
CA HIS A 14 -21.59 -4.75 -3.29
C HIS A 14 -20.23 -4.16 -2.86
N HIS A 15 -20.16 -3.59 -1.65
CA HIS A 15 -18.89 -3.19 -1.03
C HIS A 15 -17.99 -4.41 -0.77
N GLU A 16 -18.58 -5.57 -0.46
CA GLU A 16 -17.86 -6.82 -0.18
C GLU A 16 -17.09 -7.38 -1.38
N ARG A 17 -17.64 -7.32 -2.60
CA ARG A 17 -16.97 -7.87 -3.79
C ARG A 17 -15.74 -7.07 -4.20
N LEU A 18 -15.75 -5.76 -3.95
CA LEU A 18 -14.67 -4.84 -4.34
C LEU A 18 -13.48 -4.85 -3.35
N ALA A 19 -13.74 -5.10 -2.07
CA ALA A 19 -12.67 -5.28 -1.09
C ALA A 19 -11.85 -6.55 -1.38
N HIS A 20 -12.54 -7.66 -1.69
CA HIS A 20 -11.89 -8.92 -2.04
C HIS A 20 -11.07 -8.88 -3.34
N SER A 21 -11.45 -8.05 -4.32
CA SER A 21 -10.70 -7.92 -5.57
C SER A 21 -9.42 -7.09 -5.41
N ALA A 22 -9.48 -6.01 -4.63
CA ALA A 22 -8.29 -5.21 -4.30
C ALA A 22 -7.27 -6.01 -3.50
N ASP A 23 -7.75 -6.86 -2.57
CA ASP A 23 -6.90 -7.77 -1.81
C ASP A 23 -6.21 -8.82 -2.68
N ARG A 24 -6.84 -9.29 -3.76
CA ARG A 24 -6.21 -10.24 -4.70
C ARG A 24 -5.15 -9.58 -5.56
N MET A 25 -5.45 -8.41 -6.13
CA MET A 25 -4.50 -7.69 -6.98
C MET A 25 -3.24 -7.29 -6.21
N TYR A 26 -3.39 -6.83 -4.97
CA TYR A 26 -2.28 -6.58 -4.06
C TYR A 26 -1.44 -7.85 -3.85
N LYS A 27 -2.06 -8.98 -3.50
CA LYS A 27 -1.36 -10.25 -3.25
C LYS A 27 -0.61 -10.75 -4.48
N GLU A 28 -1.18 -10.58 -5.66
CA GLU A 28 -0.55 -10.93 -6.94
C GLU A 28 0.63 -10.03 -7.29
N LEU A 29 0.53 -8.73 -7.00
CA LEU A 29 1.65 -7.80 -7.18
C LEU A 29 2.80 -8.16 -6.24
N VAL A 30 2.51 -8.34 -4.95
CA VAL A 30 3.53 -8.61 -3.93
C VAL A 30 4.18 -9.98 -4.08
N SER A 31 3.49 -10.96 -4.68
CA SER A 31 4.10 -12.26 -4.98
C SER A 31 5.10 -12.22 -6.13
N ASN A 32 5.14 -11.13 -6.91
CA ASN A 32 6.11 -10.97 -7.98
C ASN A 32 7.49 -10.60 -7.41
N PRO A 33 8.51 -11.47 -7.55
CA PRO A 33 9.83 -11.23 -6.98
C PRO A 33 10.54 -10.01 -7.57
N LYS A 34 10.14 -9.55 -8.77
CA LYS A 34 10.73 -8.40 -9.45
C LYS A 34 10.08 -7.06 -9.08
N LEU A 35 8.98 -7.08 -8.33
CA LEU A 35 8.23 -5.86 -8.03
C LEU A 35 9.11 -4.79 -7.37
N ILE A 36 9.91 -5.20 -6.39
CA ILE A 36 10.78 -4.29 -5.65
C ILE A 36 11.83 -3.69 -6.58
N ASP A 37 12.51 -4.51 -7.39
CA ASP A 37 13.52 -4.04 -8.35
C ASP A 37 12.95 -3.06 -9.37
N ILE A 38 11.73 -3.30 -9.86
CA ILE A 38 11.06 -2.39 -10.80
C ILE A 38 10.79 -1.04 -10.14
N ILE A 39 10.27 -1.05 -8.90
CA ILE A 39 9.92 0.18 -8.18
C ILE A 39 11.18 0.95 -7.79
N SER A 40 12.19 0.28 -7.24
CA SER A 40 13.45 0.92 -6.81
C SER A 40 14.22 1.48 -8.00
N TYR A 41 14.25 0.78 -9.14
CA TYR A 41 14.82 1.31 -10.38
C TYR A 41 14.08 2.56 -10.86
N ALA A 42 12.73 2.51 -10.89
CA ALA A 42 11.95 3.64 -11.36
C ALA A 42 12.07 4.90 -10.48
N LEU A 43 12.20 4.73 -9.16
CA LEU A 43 12.24 5.86 -8.22
C LEU A 43 13.66 6.39 -7.99
N LEU A 44 14.66 5.51 -7.94
CA LEU A 44 16.00 5.83 -7.45
C LEU A 44 17.12 5.36 -8.41
N ASN A 45 16.76 4.83 -9.58
CA ASN A 45 17.70 4.24 -10.54
C ASN A 45 18.58 3.13 -9.91
N ALA A 46 18.05 2.45 -8.88
CA ALA A 46 18.74 1.37 -8.19
C ALA A 46 18.80 0.11 -9.07
N GLU A 47 19.95 -0.56 -9.07
CA GLU A 47 20.10 -1.86 -9.72
C GLU A 47 19.28 -2.96 -9.00
N ALA A 48 18.98 -4.02 -9.73
CA ALA A 48 18.25 -5.16 -9.20
C ALA A 48 19.01 -5.83 -8.04
N GLY A 49 18.30 -6.21 -6.98
CA GLY A 49 18.88 -6.84 -5.79
C GLY A 49 19.49 -5.87 -4.77
N ILE A 50 19.51 -4.56 -5.03
CA ILE A 50 19.94 -3.58 -4.02
C ILE A 50 18.99 -3.55 -2.83
N TYR A 51 17.68 -3.68 -3.06
CA TYR A 51 16.66 -3.55 -2.03
C TYR A 51 16.15 -4.89 -1.52
N LEU A 52 16.03 -5.00 -0.20
CA LEU A 52 15.49 -6.17 0.50
C LEU A 52 14.20 -5.80 1.22
N LEU A 53 13.25 -6.73 1.28
CA LEU A 53 12.01 -6.51 2.02
C LEU A 53 12.27 -6.61 3.54
N TYR A 54 11.87 -5.60 4.29
CA TYR A 54 11.99 -5.57 5.75
C TYR A 54 10.65 -5.70 6.47
N ILE A 55 10.70 -5.74 7.80
CA ILE A 55 9.54 -5.73 8.69
C ILE A 55 8.68 -4.51 8.36
N SER A 56 7.39 -4.74 8.15
CA SER A 56 6.42 -3.71 7.76
C SER A 56 5.54 -3.24 8.93
N GLU A 57 5.70 -3.82 10.12
CA GLU A 57 4.95 -3.45 11.32
C GLU A 57 5.66 -2.32 12.07
N TRP A 58 4.88 -1.29 12.42
CA TRP A 58 5.33 -0.09 13.11
C TRP A 58 5.07 -0.19 14.62
N PHE A 59 5.78 0.61 15.42
CA PHE A 59 5.68 0.59 16.89
C PHE A 59 4.28 0.84 17.47
N ASN A 60 3.40 1.47 16.69
CA ASN A 60 2.01 1.74 17.05
C ASN A 60 1.03 0.62 16.67
N GLY A 61 1.55 -0.54 16.25
CA GLY A 61 0.76 -1.70 15.81
C GLY A 61 0.13 -1.54 14.42
N THR A 62 0.43 -0.45 13.69
CA THR A 62 0.04 -0.33 12.28
C THR A 62 1.03 -1.06 11.38
N ARG A 63 0.62 -1.37 10.15
CA ARG A 63 1.45 -2.11 9.21
C ARG A 63 1.39 -1.49 7.82
N SER A 64 2.56 -1.35 7.20
CA SER A 64 2.70 -0.97 5.79
C SER A 64 2.56 -2.16 4.84
N ASN A 65 2.24 -1.91 3.57
CA ASN A 65 2.14 -3.01 2.62
C ASN A 65 3.52 -3.61 2.31
N LEU A 66 4.50 -2.79 1.92
CA LEU A 66 5.90 -3.19 1.77
C LEU A 66 6.84 -2.10 2.29
N VAL A 67 7.97 -2.53 2.86
CA VAL A 67 9.05 -1.63 3.27
C VAL A 67 10.39 -2.15 2.72
N PRO A 68 10.73 -1.84 1.45
CA PRO A 68 12.07 -2.11 0.93
C PRO A 68 13.12 -1.25 1.61
N ILE A 69 14.19 -1.87 2.08
CA ILE A 69 15.37 -1.22 2.67
C ILE A 69 16.59 -1.58 1.82
N PRO A 70 17.48 -0.63 1.50
CA PRO A 70 18.69 -0.93 0.77
C PRO A 70 19.61 -1.85 1.59
N SER A 71 20.23 -2.80 0.92
CA SER A 71 21.20 -3.74 1.51
C SER A 71 22.51 -3.04 1.92
N THR A 72 22.82 -1.90 1.31
CA THR A 72 23.93 -1.03 1.65
C THR A 72 23.42 0.29 2.22
N ILE A 73 24.12 0.80 3.25
CA ILE A 73 23.88 2.15 3.75
C ILE A 73 24.75 3.08 2.94
N ASP A 74 24.16 3.76 1.96
CA ASP A 74 24.78 4.84 1.21
C ASP A 74 23.85 6.07 1.19
N ASN A 75 24.33 7.17 0.63
CA ASN A 75 23.58 8.43 0.60
C ASN A 75 22.54 8.49 -0.52
N ASP A 76 22.59 7.57 -1.47
CA ASP A 76 21.78 7.63 -2.69
C ASP A 76 20.56 6.68 -2.62
N HIS A 77 20.60 5.68 -1.73
CA HIS A 77 19.55 4.71 -1.52
C HIS A 77 18.91 4.89 -0.15
N HIS A 78 17.64 5.29 -0.14
CA HIS A 78 16.85 5.47 1.07
C HIS A 78 15.75 4.41 1.19
N PRO A 79 15.33 4.03 2.41
CA PRO A 79 14.18 3.16 2.61
C PRO A 79 12.94 3.67 1.86
N ILE A 80 12.19 2.74 1.26
CA ILE A 80 10.97 3.05 0.51
C ILE A 80 9.79 2.49 1.31
N ILE A 81 8.69 3.25 1.41
CA ILE A 81 7.39 2.70 1.81
C ILE A 81 6.53 2.57 0.56
N ILE A 82 5.98 1.39 0.35
CA ILE A 82 5.01 1.14 -0.72
C ILE A 82 3.69 0.77 -0.07
N GLU A 83 2.64 1.50 -0.44
CA GLU A 83 1.28 1.31 0.02
C GLU A 83 0.36 1.14 -1.20
N PHE A 84 -0.38 0.06 -1.24
CA PHE A 84 -1.37 -0.20 -2.28
C PHE A 84 -2.74 0.20 -1.75
N GLN A 85 -3.31 1.27 -2.30
CA GLN A 85 -4.62 1.75 -1.90
C GLN A 85 -5.56 1.76 -3.10
N ARG A 86 -6.74 1.17 -2.95
CA ARG A 86 -7.81 1.29 -3.94
C ARG A 86 -8.33 2.72 -4.04
N VAL A 87 -8.33 3.42 -2.90
CA VAL A 87 -8.79 4.80 -2.77
C VAL A 87 -7.82 5.54 -1.85
N VAL A 88 -7.31 6.68 -2.31
CA VAL A 88 -6.52 7.58 -1.48
C VAL A 88 -7.47 8.27 -0.49
N ASN A 89 -7.29 8.01 0.80
CA ASN A 89 -8.13 8.57 1.88
C ASN A 89 -7.29 9.31 2.94
N SER A 90 -7.96 9.98 3.87
CA SER A 90 -7.31 10.76 4.93
C SER A 90 -6.35 9.94 5.79
N HIS A 91 -6.70 8.71 6.14
CA HIS A 91 -5.84 7.83 6.92
C HIS A 91 -4.55 7.45 6.18
N PHE A 92 -4.64 7.21 4.88
CA PHE A 92 -3.46 7.00 4.03
C PHE A 92 -2.57 8.23 4.01
N MET A 93 -3.15 9.42 3.79
CA MET A 93 -2.38 10.68 3.75
C MET A 93 -1.66 10.95 5.07
N ILE A 94 -2.28 10.63 6.21
CA ILE A 94 -1.64 10.77 7.54
C ILE A 94 -0.43 9.83 7.66
N ARG A 95 -0.54 8.56 7.25
CA ARG A 95 0.61 7.63 7.30
C ARG A 95 1.75 8.10 6.41
N ALA A 96 1.44 8.54 5.19
CA ALA A 96 2.43 9.08 4.27
C ALA A 96 3.13 10.32 4.85
N PHE A 97 2.37 11.24 5.45
CA PHE A 97 2.90 12.42 6.10
C PHE A 97 3.83 12.09 7.27
N ASN A 98 3.41 11.17 8.15
CA ASN A 98 4.23 10.73 9.27
C ASN A 98 5.54 10.11 8.80
N PHE A 99 5.51 9.30 7.74
CA PHE A 99 6.74 8.75 7.17
C PHE A 99 7.67 9.84 6.66
N CYS A 100 7.16 10.80 5.88
CA CYS A 100 7.96 11.92 5.39
C CYS A 100 8.62 12.66 6.56
N PHE A 101 7.88 12.91 7.63
CA PHE A 101 8.38 13.57 8.83
C PHE A 101 9.50 12.79 9.51
N TYR A 102 9.30 11.49 9.76
CA TYR A 102 10.34 10.61 10.34
C TYR A 102 11.58 10.48 9.45
N ALA A 103 11.41 10.55 8.12
CA ALA A 103 12.52 10.44 7.18
C ALA A 103 13.35 11.73 7.09
N THR A 104 12.75 12.90 7.32
CA THR A 104 13.41 14.21 7.20
C THR A 104 13.89 14.80 8.51
N GLU A 105 13.28 14.44 9.65
CA GLU A 105 13.78 14.78 10.98
C GLU A 105 14.90 13.81 11.39
N LYS A 106 16.10 14.07 10.88
CA LYS A 106 17.37 13.57 11.42
C LYS A 106 18.17 14.68 12.04
#